data_AF-A0AAD5KH61-F1
#
_entry.id   AF-A0AAD5KH61-F1
#
_cell.length_a   1.000
_cell.length_b   1.000
_cell.length_c   1.000
_cell.angle_alpha   90.00
_cell.angle_beta   90.00
_cell.angle_gamma   90.00
#
_symmetry.space_group_name_H-M   'P 1'
#
loop_
_entity.id
_entity.type
_entity.pdbx_description
1 polymer ?
#
loop_
_entity_poly.entity_id
_entity_poly.type
_entity_poly.pdbx_seq_one_letter_code
_entity_poly.pdbx_strand_id
1 'polypeptide(L)'
;MPANPRKDDPFFPVEENFFPPDWYQGAIFAGAAEDRTRHVLFFTPTMKRQLEHSKTWFMDATFYFVDDPIKQLFTINGFIKNDKQEMKPLLFCCMTRRRAADSRFIPED
;
A
#
# COMPACT_ATOMS: atom_id res chain seq x y z
N MET A 1 -12.52 -10.33 16.47
CA MET A 1 -11.91 -9.27 15.66
C MET A 1 -11.40 -8.20 16.61
N PRO A 2 -10.25 -7.57 16.34
CA PRO A 2 -9.77 -6.44 17.14
C PRO A 2 -10.78 -5.30 17.06
N ALA A 3 -10.76 -4.42 18.07
CA ALA A 3 -11.54 -3.19 18.01
C ALA A 3 -11.08 -2.34 16.84
N ASN A 4 -12.01 -1.66 16.15
CA ASN A 4 -11.64 -0.73 15.10
C ASN A 4 -10.76 0.38 15.70
N PRO A 5 -9.65 0.72 15.05
CA PRO A 5 -8.80 1.81 15.49
C PRO A 5 -9.56 3.15 15.49
N ARG A 6 -9.07 4.09 16.30
CA ARG A 6 -9.61 5.44 16.31
C ARG A 6 -9.46 6.09 14.94
N LYS A 7 -10.45 6.87 14.53
CA LYS A 7 -10.51 7.49 13.20
C LYS A 7 -9.34 8.44 12.89
N ASP A 8 -8.77 9.01 13.95
CA ASP A 8 -7.73 10.02 13.96
C ASP A 8 -6.37 9.46 14.40
N ASP A 9 -6.24 8.14 14.57
CA ASP A 9 -4.99 7.50 14.97
C ASP A 9 -4.23 6.95 13.74
N PRO A 10 -3.19 7.64 13.23
CA PRO A 10 -2.38 7.13 12.13
C PRO A 10 -1.39 6.04 12.57
N PHE A 11 -1.24 5.80 13.87
CA PHE A 11 -0.28 4.86 14.45
C PHE A 11 -0.93 3.61 15.06
N PHE A 12 -2.17 3.31 14.66
CA PHE A 12 -2.89 2.12 15.09
C PHE A 12 -2.08 0.82 14.92
N PRO A 13 -2.16 -0.14 15.86
CA PRO A 13 -1.48 -1.42 15.74
C PRO A 13 -2.06 -2.25 14.58
N VAL A 14 -1.20 -2.94 13.84
CA VAL A 14 -1.59 -3.88 12.78
C VAL A 14 -1.56 -5.29 13.36
N GLU A 15 -2.70 -5.95 13.39
CA GLU A 15 -2.83 -7.33 13.88
C GLU A 15 -2.52 -8.32 12.75
N GLU A 16 -1.26 -8.74 12.65
CA GLU A 16 -0.75 -9.56 11.54
C GLU A 16 -1.49 -10.91 11.38
N ASN A 17 -1.99 -11.46 12.50
CA ASN A 17 -2.71 -12.74 12.54
C ASN A 17 -4.02 -12.76 11.73
N PHE A 18 -4.52 -11.60 11.30
CA PHE A 18 -5.71 -11.49 10.45
C PHE A 18 -5.42 -11.47 8.96
N PHE A 19 -4.14 -11.51 8.57
CA PHE A 19 -3.71 -11.55 7.17
C PHE A 19 -3.11 -12.91 6.81
N PRO A 20 -3.07 -13.26 5.51
CA PRO A 20 -2.26 -14.37 5.06
C PRO A 20 -0.79 -14.19 5.49
N PRO A 21 -0.04 -15.29 5.68
CA PRO A 21 1.40 -15.22 5.95
C PRO A 21 2.12 -14.35 4.92
N ASP A 22 3.12 -13.60 5.38
CA ASP A 22 3.94 -12.70 4.57
C ASP A 22 3.15 -11.63 3.78
N TRP A 23 1.90 -11.33 4.16
CA TRP A 23 1.12 -10.30 3.48
C TRP A 23 1.47 -8.90 3.96
N TYR A 24 1.54 -8.70 5.27
CA TYR A 24 1.96 -7.43 5.87
C TYR A 24 3.48 -7.28 5.81
N GLN A 25 3.96 -6.16 5.28
CA GLN A 25 5.40 -5.93 5.04
C GLN A 25 5.96 -4.81 5.92
N GLY A 26 5.16 -4.29 6.85
CA GLY A 26 5.56 -3.19 7.72
C GLY A 26 4.99 -1.84 7.28
N ALA A 27 5.47 -0.79 7.96
CA ALA A 27 5.13 0.59 7.66
C ALA A 27 6.36 1.35 7.15
N ILE A 28 6.17 2.16 6.11
CA ILE A 28 7.12 3.17 5.67
C ILE A 28 6.57 4.55 6.01
N PHE A 29 7.46 5.54 6.03
CA PHE A 29 7.11 6.92 6.37
C PHE A 29 7.49 7.84 5.22
N ALA A 30 6.54 8.61 4.71
CA ALA A 30 6.78 9.63 3.69
C ALA A 30 6.70 11.04 4.30
N GLY A 31 7.43 11.98 3.74
CA GLY A 31 7.54 13.36 4.23
C GLY A 31 8.67 13.57 5.25
N ALA A 32 8.98 14.83 5.55
CA ALA A 32 10.08 15.25 6.40
C ALA A 32 9.59 15.89 7.72
N ALA A 33 10.36 15.71 8.80
CA ALA A 33 10.12 16.31 10.12
C ALA A 33 8.67 16.16 10.62
N GLU A 34 7.97 17.28 10.80
CA GLU A 34 6.60 17.35 11.31
C GLU A 34 5.54 16.90 10.29
N ASP A 35 5.89 16.76 9.01
CA ASP A 35 4.96 16.34 7.94
C ASP A 35 5.01 14.83 7.65
N ARG A 36 5.63 14.04 8.53
CA ARG A 36 5.80 12.60 8.36
C ARG A 36 4.46 11.87 8.41
N THR A 37 4.20 10.98 7.45
CA THR A 37 2.97 10.17 7.38
C THR A 37 3.26 8.70 7.21
N ARG A 38 2.49 7.86 7.93
CA ARG A 38 2.59 6.41 7.88
C ARG A 38 1.88 5.83 6.66
N HIS A 39 2.57 4.93 5.99
CA HIS A 39 2.11 4.16 4.85
C HIS A 39 2.31 2.68 5.16
N VAL A 40 1.24 1.92 5.16
CA VAL A 40 1.23 0.51 5.56
C VAL A 40 1.27 -0.35 4.31
N LEU A 41 2.30 -1.16 4.15
CA LEU A 41 2.55 -1.93 2.93
C LEU A 41 2.05 -3.36 3.05
N PHE A 42 1.41 -3.83 1.98
CA PHE A 42 0.95 -5.19 1.84
C PHE A 42 1.32 -5.78 0.49
N PHE A 43 2.10 -6.84 0.49
CA PHE A 43 2.42 -7.67 -0.66
C PHE A 43 3.10 -8.96 -0.18
N THR A 44 2.96 -10.04 -0.93
CA THR A 44 3.72 -11.27 -0.67
C THR A 44 5.07 -11.26 -1.40
N PRO A 45 6.05 -12.09 -0.99
CA PRO A 45 7.27 -12.31 -1.77
C PRO A 45 7.00 -12.74 -3.22
N THR A 46 5.91 -13.48 -3.46
CA THR A 46 5.49 -13.86 -4.81
C THR A 46 5.03 -12.64 -5.62
N MET A 47 4.22 -11.77 -5.04
CA MET A 47 3.79 -10.53 -5.70
C MET A 47 4.97 -9.61 -6.00
N LYS A 48 5.92 -9.50 -5.07
CA LYS A 48 7.16 -8.74 -5.29
C LYS A 48 7.94 -9.28 -6.50
N ARG A 49 8.18 -10.59 -6.57
CA ARG A 49 8.85 -11.21 -7.74
C ARG A 49 8.09 -10.98 -9.04
N GLN A 50 6.75 -11.06 -9.00
CA GLN A 50 5.93 -10.78 -10.17
C GLN A 50 6.10 -9.33 -10.63
N LEU A 51 6.13 -8.39 -9.68
CA LEU A 51 6.32 -6.98 -9.97
C LEU A 51 7.72 -6.72 -10.55
N GLU A 52 8.78 -7.30 -9.96
CA GLU A 52 10.15 -7.25 -10.48
C GLU A 52 10.27 -7.79 -11.92
N HIS A 53 9.47 -8.79 -12.28
CA HIS A 53 9.44 -9.36 -13.63
C HIS A 53 8.49 -8.66 -14.60
N SER A 54 7.58 -7.81 -14.11
CA SER A 54 6.65 -7.06 -14.95
C SER A 54 7.39 -5.94 -15.70
N LYS A 55 7.26 -5.91 -17.03
CA LYS A 55 7.86 -4.85 -17.88
C LYS A 55 7.18 -3.48 -17.75
N THR A 56 5.93 -3.47 -17.29
CA THR A 56 5.11 -2.27 -17.21
C THR A 56 4.27 -2.35 -15.95
N TRP A 57 4.30 -1.26 -15.18
CA TRP A 57 3.52 -1.09 -13.95
C TRP A 57 2.51 0.04 -14.13
N PHE A 58 1.35 -0.10 -13.49
CA PHE A 58 0.33 0.94 -13.41
C PHE A 58 0.06 1.24 -11.95
N MET A 59 0.18 2.50 -11.59
CA MET A 59 -0.12 2.96 -10.25
C MET A 59 -1.53 3.51 -10.23
N ASP A 60 -2.36 3.01 -9.32
CA ASP A 60 -3.71 3.53 -9.10
C ASP A 60 -3.86 4.00 -7.65
N ALA A 61 -4.43 5.19 -7.50
CA ALA A 61 -4.75 5.77 -6.21
C ALA A 61 -6.27 5.81 -6.08
N THR A 62 -6.82 4.87 -5.32
CA THR A 62 -8.26 4.80 -5.08
C THR A 62 -8.61 5.58 -3.80
N PHE A 63 -9.47 6.59 -3.93
CA PHE A 63 -9.79 7.52 -2.84
C PHE A 63 -11.15 7.30 -2.15
N TYR A 64 -12.06 6.52 -2.75
CA TYR A 64 -13.47 6.51 -2.36
C TYR A 64 -13.91 5.31 -1.49
N PHE A 65 -13.04 4.32 -1.30
CA PHE A 65 -13.40 3.03 -0.69
C PHE A 65 -12.59 2.65 0.56
N VAL A 66 -11.99 3.62 1.25
CA VAL A 66 -11.21 3.36 2.46
C VAL A 66 -11.85 3.98 3.68
N ASP A 67 -12.05 3.14 4.69
CA ASP A 67 -12.55 3.55 6.00
C ASP A 67 -11.42 4.11 6.86
N ASP A 68 -11.81 5.04 7.74
CA ASP A 68 -10.92 5.57 8.76
C ASP A 68 -10.28 4.44 9.59
N PRO A 69 -9.00 4.57 9.98
CA PRO A 69 -8.09 5.71 9.84
C PRO A 69 -7.35 5.78 8.49
N ILE A 70 -7.60 4.85 7.56
CA ILE A 70 -6.99 4.91 6.22
C ILE A 70 -7.71 5.96 5.39
N LYS A 71 -6.95 6.89 4.82
CA LYS A 71 -7.49 8.02 4.03
C LYS A 71 -7.32 7.82 2.53
N GLN A 72 -6.43 6.91 2.12
CA GLN A 72 -6.16 6.61 0.73
C GLN A 72 -5.60 5.20 0.58
N LEU A 73 -6.02 4.48 -0.47
CA LEU A 73 -5.40 3.24 -0.92
C LEU A 73 -4.63 3.51 -2.20
N PHE A 74 -3.36 3.13 -2.21
CA PHE A 74 -2.51 3.14 -3.39
C PHE A 74 -2.16 1.72 -3.79
N THR A 75 -2.23 1.41 -5.09
CA THR A 75 -1.94 0.09 -5.62
C THR A 75 -0.94 0.19 -6.76
N ILE A 76 -0.01 -0.77 -6.80
CA ILE A 76 0.84 -1.00 -7.98
C ILE A 76 0.34 -2.26 -8.66
N ASN A 77 -0.13 -2.10 -9.89
CA ASN A 77 -0.62 -3.15 -10.74
C ASN A 77 0.46 -3.55 -11.75
N GLY A 78 0.61 -4.85 -11.99
CA GLY A 78 1.53 -5.38 -12.99
C GLY A 78 0.85 -6.42 -13.87
N PHE A 79 1.36 -6.58 -15.09
CA PHE A 79 0.96 -7.68 -15.95
C PHE A 79 1.71 -8.95 -15.54
N ILE A 80 0.94 -9.98 -15.19
CA ILE A 80 1.49 -11.32 -14.96
C ILE A 80 1.50 -12.05 -16.30
N LYS A 81 2.67 -12.53 -16.70
CA LYS A 81 2.87 -13.25 -17.96
C LYS A 81 2.31 -14.67 -17.85
N ASN A 82 0.99 -14.78 -17.90
CA ASN A 82 0.24 -16.02 -18.09
C ASN A 82 -0.40 -16.00 -19.50
N ASP A 83 -1.05 -17.10 -19.90
CA ASP A 83 -1.68 -17.27 -21.23
C ASP A 83 -2.66 -16.16 -21.63
N LYS A 84 -3.13 -15.32 -20.69
CA LYS A 84 -4.11 -14.25 -20.92
C LYS A 84 -3.66 -12.81 -20.61
N GLN A 85 -2.36 -12.53 -20.40
CA GLN A 85 -1.83 -11.17 -20.08
C GLN A 85 -2.78 -10.35 -19.18
N GLU A 86 -3.05 -10.84 -17.98
CA GLU A 86 -3.96 -10.19 -17.05
C GLU A 86 -3.22 -9.20 -16.14
N MET A 87 -3.77 -8.01 -15.97
CA MET A 87 -3.28 -7.03 -15.01
C MET A 87 -3.80 -7.38 -13.61
N LYS A 88 -2.91 -7.45 -12.63
CA LYS A 88 -3.24 -7.73 -11.23
C LYS A 88 -2.62 -6.69 -10.29
N PRO A 89 -3.26 -6.37 -9.17
CA PRO A 89 -2.62 -5.62 -8.10
C PRO A 89 -1.55 -6.49 -7.42
N LEU A 90 -0.33 -6.00 -7.39
CA LEU A 90 0.85 -6.69 -6.85
C LEU A 90 1.46 -5.98 -5.63
N LEU A 91 0.98 -4.78 -5.30
CA LEU A 91 1.31 -4.10 -4.06
C LEU A 91 0.13 -3.23 -3.64
N PHE A 92 -0.18 -3.24 -2.35
CA PHE A 92 -1.16 -2.35 -1.73
C PHE A 92 -0.46 -1.50 -0.68
N CYS A 93 -0.81 -0.22 -0.63
CA CYS A 93 -0.29 0.74 0.31
C CYS A 93 -1.46 1.53 0.92
N CYS A 94 -1.75 1.28 2.19
CA CYS A 94 -2.77 1.99 2.94
C CYS A 94 -2.15 3.22 3.60
N MET A 95 -2.63 4.40 3.23
CA MET A 95 -2.07 5.68 3.67
C MET A 95 -2.97 6.31 4.74
N THR A 96 -2.38 6.83 5.82
CA THR A 96 -3.14 7.46 6.91
C THR A 96 -3.36 8.96 6.70
N ARG A 97 -2.92 9.51 5.56
CA ARG A 97 -3.15 10.89 5.12
C ARG A 97 -3.53 10.90 3.64
N ARG A 98 -4.16 12.00 3.22
CA ARG A 98 -4.53 12.29 1.84
C ARG A 98 -3.83 13.58 1.36
N ARG A 99 -2.77 13.46 0.57
CA ARG A 99 -2.19 14.57 -0.22
C ARG A 99 -1.65 14.05 -1.54
N ALA A 100 -1.77 14.86 -2.60
CA ALA A 100 -1.21 14.52 -3.90
C ALA A 100 0.32 14.30 -3.86
N ALA A 101 1.01 14.96 -2.93
CA ALA A 101 2.44 14.76 -2.68
C ALA A 101 2.76 13.35 -2.16
N ASP A 102 1.87 12.74 -1.37
CA ASP A 102 2.08 11.40 -0.79
C ASP A 102 1.99 10.29 -1.86
N SER A 103 1.23 10.53 -2.94
CA SER A 103 1.18 9.65 -4.12
C SER A 103 2.29 9.89 -5.14
N ARG A 104 3.07 10.97 -5.00
CA ARG A 104 4.26 11.20 -5.82
C ARG A 104 5.43 10.53 -5.12
N PHE A 105 5.68 9.27 -5.44
CA PHE A 105 6.99 8.69 -5.17
C PHE A 105 8.02 9.52 -5.95
N ILE A 106 8.75 10.40 -5.27
CA ILE A 106 9.93 11.07 -5.81
C ILE A 106 11.09 10.20 -5.33
N PRO A 107 11.76 9.43 -6.21
CA PRO A 107 13.02 8.80 -5.84
C PRO A 107 13.99 9.93 -5.45
N GLU A 108 14.59 9.86 -4.27
CA GLU A 108 15.79 10.65 -4.01
C GLU A 108 16.94 10.02 -4.82
N ASP A 109 17.69 10.86 -5.52
CA ASP A 109 18.87 10.52 -6.33
C ASP A 109 20.03 9.95 -5.50
#